data_AF-A0A9D1ZNZ9-F1
#
_entry.id   AF-A0A9D1ZNZ9-F1
#
_cell.length_a   1.000
_cell.length_b   1.000
_cell.length_c   1.000
_cell.angle_alpha   90.00
_cell.angle_beta   90.00
_cell.angle_gamma   90.00
#
_symmetry.space_group_name_H-M   'P 1'
#
loop_
_entity.id
_entity.type
_entity.pdbx_description
1 polymer ?
#
loop_
_entity_poly.entity_id
_entity_poly.type
_entity_poly.pdbx_seq_one_letter_code
_entity_poly.pdbx_strand_id
1 'polypeptide(L)'
;MIKINLDLIMLKKKISSKELAQKIDITPANLSILKTGKAKGIRFATLEKICEVLDCQPGDILEYQKEKAISPEKTVYQQVFELVNAMYNSLSEQADFDPDVIKTLMAAGKYLNEKKMPPQVIAAKTVDGIVLANMSNKSKLDQTNSDRLNQLLILSRSEGYKWSSVGPDSF
;
A
#
# COMPACT_ATOMS: atom_id res chain seq x y z
N MET A 1 11.57 -6.73 -10.87
CA MET A 1 12.98 -6.58 -10.46
C MET A 1 13.47 -7.79 -9.67
N ILE A 2 14.73 -8.19 -9.84
CA ILE A 2 15.37 -9.20 -8.97
C ILE A 2 15.85 -8.49 -7.69
N LYS A 3 15.45 -9.01 -6.53
CA LYS A 3 15.93 -8.58 -5.22
C LYS A 3 16.94 -9.59 -4.69
N ILE A 4 18.00 -9.09 -4.05
CA ILE A 4 19.05 -9.91 -3.45
C ILE A 4 18.91 -9.86 -1.93
N ASN A 5 18.67 -11.00 -1.31
CA ASN A 5 18.43 -11.17 0.13
C ASN A 5 19.68 -11.67 0.90
N LEU A 6 20.87 -11.53 0.30
CA LEU A 6 22.12 -12.02 0.85
C LEU A 6 22.39 -11.55 2.29
N ASP A 7 22.07 -10.29 2.61
CA ASP A 7 22.20 -9.74 3.98
C ASP A 7 21.41 -10.53 5.03
N LEU A 8 20.19 -10.98 4.69
CA LEU A 8 19.34 -11.74 5.59
C LEU A 8 19.93 -13.13 5.86
N ILE A 9 20.47 -13.78 4.83
CA ILE A 9 21.08 -15.11 4.96
C ILE A 9 22.38 -15.03 5.76
N MET A 10 23.20 -14.02 5.49
CA MET A 10 24.43 -13.77 6.25
C MET A 10 24.16 -13.54 7.74
N LEU A 11 23.11 -12.76 8.06
CA LEU A 11 22.70 -12.53 9.44
C LEU A 11 22.27 -13.83 10.12
N LYS A 12 21.45 -14.66 9.45
CA LYS A 12 21.04 -15.98 9.96
C LYS A 12 22.22 -16.90 10.24
N LYS A 13 23.25 -16.85 9.39
CA LYS A 13 24.46 -17.67 9.48
C LYS A 13 25.57 -17.01 10.32
N LYS A 14 25.33 -15.82 10.86
CA LYS A 14 26.26 -15.04 11.71
C LYS A 14 27.65 -14.82 11.08
N ILE A 15 27.69 -14.64 9.77
CA ILE A 15 28.94 -14.43 9.00
C ILE A 15 29.06 -12.99 8.52
N SER A 16 30.25 -12.42 8.64
CA SER A 16 30.52 -11.04 8.19
C SER A 16 30.75 -10.98 6.68
N SER A 17 30.54 -9.79 6.08
CA SER A 17 30.86 -9.58 4.65
C SER A 17 32.33 -9.81 4.35
N LYS A 18 33.23 -9.42 5.25
CA LYS A 18 34.68 -9.63 5.06
C LYS A 18 35.01 -11.12 5.01
N GLU A 19 34.44 -11.90 5.93
CA GLU A 19 34.67 -13.34 6.01
C GLU A 19 34.06 -14.09 4.83
N LEU A 20 32.82 -13.76 4.43
CA LEU A 20 32.19 -14.39 3.27
C LEU A 20 32.98 -14.10 1.99
N ALA A 21 33.44 -12.85 1.79
CA ALA A 21 34.24 -12.47 0.63
C ALA A 21 35.54 -13.29 0.54
N GLN A 22 36.20 -13.53 1.68
CA GLN A 22 37.39 -14.38 1.75
C GLN A 22 37.08 -15.84 1.41
N LYS A 23 36.00 -16.42 1.98
CA LYS A 23 35.65 -17.83 1.77
C LYS A 23 35.27 -18.15 0.31
N ILE A 24 34.65 -17.21 -0.40
CA ILE A 24 34.23 -17.41 -1.80
C ILE A 24 35.21 -16.84 -2.83
N ASP A 25 36.35 -16.31 -2.37
CA ASP A 25 37.43 -15.74 -3.18
C ASP A 25 36.97 -14.58 -4.10
N ILE A 26 36.32 -13.57 -3.51
CA ILE A 26 35.99 -12.32 -4.19
C ILE A 26 36.39 -11.10 -3.36
N THR A 27 36.50 -9.94 -4.01
CA THR A 27 36.78 -8.69 -3.28
C THR A 27 35.58 -8.26 -2.43
N PRO A 28 35.80 -7.61 -1.27
CA PRO A 28 34.72 -7.03 -0.47
C PRO A 28 33.86 -6.03 -1.26
N ALA A 29 34.46 -5.33 -2.24
CA ALA A 29 33.75 -4.45 -3.15
C ALA A 29 32.75 -5.20 -4.05
N ASN A 30 33.16 -6.32 -4.65
CA ASN A 30 32.26 -7.17 -5.44
C ASN A 30 31.13 -7.75 -4.60
N LEU A 31 31.45 -8.22 -3.38
CA LEU A 31 30.44 -8.68 -2.45
C LEU A 31 29.44 -7.57 -2.08
N SER A 32 29.92 -6.34 -1.85
CA SER A 32 29.07 -5.19 -1.55
C SER A 32 28.10 -4.85 -2.69
N ILE A 33 28.58 -4.92 -3.95
CA ILE A 33 27.74 -4.70 -5.13
C ILE A 33 26.63 -5.76 -5.23
N LEU A 34 26.96 -7.04 -4.97
CA LEU A 34 25.99 -8.13 -4.92
C LEU A 34 24.97 -7.91 -3.79
N LYS A 35 25.47 -7.69 -2.57
CA LYS A 35 24.68 -7.49 -1.36
C LYS A 35 23.67 -6.34 -1.48
N THR A 36 24.09 -5.23 -2.08
CA THR A 36 23.25 -4.02 -2.21
C THR A 36 22.27 -4.06 -3.40
N GLY A 37 22.21 -5.17 -4.16
CA GLY A 37 21.33 -5.29 -5.32
C GLY A 37 21.77 -4.46 -6.53
N LYS A 38 22.97 -3.88 -6.50
CA LYS A 38 23.52 -3.04 -7.60
C LYS A 38 24.21 -3.87 -8.70
N ALA A 39 24.35 -5.17 -8.49
CA ALA A 39 24.93 -6.08 -9.47
C ALA A 39 24.03 -6.19 -10.70
N LYS A 40 24.63 -6.11 -11.89
CA LYS A 40 23.94 -6.39 -13.17
C LYS A 40 23.69 -7.88 -13.40
N GLY A 41 24.34 -8.74 -12.61
CA GLY A 41 24.23 -10.18 -12.67
C GLY A 41 25.21 -10.85 -11.70
N ILE A 42 25.04 -12.15 -11.51
CA ILE A 42 25.91 -13.00 -10.70
C ILE A 42 26.33 -14.21 -11.54
N ARG A 43 27.60 -14.61 -11.46
CA ARG A 43 28.06 -15.85 -12.10
C ARG A 43 27.56 -17.04 -11.29
N PHE A 44 27.10 -18.11 -11.94
CA PHE A 44 26.63 -19.31 -11.23
C PHE A 44 27.69 -19.90 -10.30
N ALA A 45 28.95 -19.96 -10.73
CA ALA A 45 30.05 -20.41 -9.86
C ALA A 45 30.20 -19.56 -8.58
N THR A 46 29.89 -18.27 -8.62
CA THR A 46 29.88 -17.42 -7.42
C THR A 46 28.64 -17.71 -6.56
N LEU A 47 27.47 -17.90 -7.17
CA LEU A 47 26.24 -18.24 -6.47
C LEU A 47 26.35 -19.59 -5.75
N GLU A 48 26.93 -20.59 -6.42
CA GLU A 48 27.20 -21.92 -5.88
C GLU A 48 28.09 -21.86 -4.64
N LYS A 49 29.25 -21.18 -4.70
CA LYS A 49 30.12 -21.00 -3.54
C LYS A 49 29.43 -20.28 -2.37
N ILE A 50 28.56 -19.31 -2.66
CA ILE A 50 27.78 -18.64 -1.61
C ILE A 50 26.81 -19.64 -0.97
N CYS A 51 26.08 -20.42 -1.77
CA CYS A 51 25.16 -21.45 -1.29
C CYS A 51 25.87 -22.52 -0.45
N GLU A 52 27.07 -22.95 -0.85
CA GLU A 52 27.88 -23.90 -0.08
C GLU A 52 28.32 -23.32 1.27
N VAL A 53 28.90 -22.11 1.26
CA VAL A 53 29.41 -21.47 2.49
C VAL A 53 28.29 -21.12 3.46
N LEU A 54 27.15 -20.67 2.94
CA LEU A 54 26.01 -20.27 3.75
C LEU A 54 25.02 -21.40 4.01
N ASP A 55 25.21 -22.58 3.42
CA ASP A 55 24.28 -23.71 3.50
C ASP A 55 22.82 -23.24 3.26
N CYS A 56 22.59 -22.73 2.04
CA CYS A 56 21.30 -22.20 1.60
C CYS A 56 21.03 -22.52 0.13
N GLN A 57 19.79 -22.32 -0.31
CA GLN A 57 19.40 -22.49 -1.70
C GLN A 57 19.50 -21.17 -2.48
N PRO A 58 19.68 -21.21 -3.82
CA PRO A 58 19.65 -20.01 -4.66
C PRO A 58 18.40 -19.14 -4.45
N GLY A 59 17.24 -19.77 -4.20
CA GLY A 59 15.98 -19.07 -3.92
C GLY A 59 15.95 -18.30 -2.60
N ASP A 60 16.85 -18.61 -1.66
CA ASP A 60 17.01 -17.84 -0.42
C ASP A 60 17.75 -16.52 -0.66
N ILE A 61 18.57 -16.47 -1.71
CA ILE A 61 19.39 -15.30 -2.07
C ILE A 61 18.69 -14.45 -3.13
N LEU A 62 18.07 -15.08 -4.13
CA LEU A 62 17.48 -14.42 -5.29
C LEU A 62 15.96 -14.51 -5.24
N GLU A 63 15.32 -13.35 -5.16
CA GLU A 63 13.86 -13.22 -5.16
C GLU A 63 13.44 -12.48 -6.43
N TYR A 64 12.62 -13.11 -7.27
CA TYR A 64 11.94 -12.37 -8.33
C TYR A 64 10.76 -11.62 -7.73
N GLN A 65 10.92 -10.30 -7.62
CA GLN A 65 9.80 -9.42 -7.39
C GLN A 65 9.24 -9.05 -8.74
N LYS A 66 8.03 -9.51 -9.05
CA LYS A 66 7.29 -8.96 -10.18
C LYS A 66 7.36 -7.44 -10.03
N GLU A 67 7.78 -6.74 -11.07
CA GLU A 67 7.39 -5.33 -11.17
C GLU A 67 5.87 -5.37 -11.18
N LYS A 68 5.28 -5.26 -9.99
CA LYS A 68 3.97 -4.65 -9.88
C LYS A 68 4.17 -3.37 -10.66
N ALA A 69 3.45 -3.22 -11.77
CA ALA A 69 3.28 -1.92 -12.40
C ALA A 69 3.21 -0.95 -11.23
N ILE A 70 4.16 -0.02 -11.19
CA ILE A 70 4.29 0.96 -10.13
C ILE A 70 2.85 1.39 -9.82
N SER A 71 2.26 0.89 -8.74
CA SER A 71 1.37 1.76 -8.02
C SER A 71 2.40 2.74 -7.51
N PRO A 72 2.47 3.99 -8.04
CA PRO A 72 3.07 5.04 -7.22
C PRO A 72 2.39 4.92 -5.86
N GLU A 73 3.01 5.34 -4.76
CA GLU A 73 2.26 5.54 -3.50
C GLU A 73 0.83 5.93 -3.86
N LYS A 74 -0.15 5.06 -3.55
CA LYS A 74 -1.49 5.14 -4.15
C LYS A 74 -1.87 6.61 -4.13
N THR A 75 -2.16 7.21 -5.28
CA THR A 75 -2.44 8.64 -5.27
C THR A 75 -3.60 8.88 -4.30
N VAL A 76 -3.71 10.05 -3.68
CA VAL A 76 -4.85 10.36 -2.79
C VAL A 76 -6.17 9.97 -3.47
N TYR A 77 -6.22 10.16 -4.79
CA TYR A 77 -7.29 9.69 -5.67
C TYR A 77 -7.60 8.19 -5.56
N GLN A 78 -6.59 7.34 -5.74
CA GLN A 78 -6.72 5.88 -5.68
C GLN A 78 -7.11 5.43 -4.27
N GLN A 79 -6.54 6.04 -3.24
CA GLN A 79 -6.86 5.71 -1.84
C GLN A 79 -8.33 6.03 -1.52
N VAL A 80 -8.80 7.23 -1.90
CA VAL A 80 -10.22 7.62 -1.70
C VAL A 80 -11.15 6.70 -2.50
N PHE A 81 -10.83 6.39 -3.76
CA PHE A 81 -11.63 5.48 -4.59
C PHE A 81 -11.76 4.08 -4.01
N GLU A 82 -10.66 3.48 -3.56
CA GLU A 82 -10.70 2.14 -2.96
C GLU A 82 -11.48 2.11 -1.65
N LEU A 83 -11.33 3.14 -0.80
CA LEU A 83 -12.08 3.24 0.46
C LEU A 83 -13.59 3.35 0.21
N VAL A 84 -13.99 4.26 -0.69
CA VAL A 84 -15.41 4.43 -1.07
C VAL A 84 -15.97 3.13 -1.66
N ASN A 85 -15.26 2.48 -2.57
CA ASN A 85 -15.69 1.23 -3.18
C ASN A 85 -15.78 0.08 -2.16
N ALA A 86 -14.80 -0.04 -1.26
CA ALA A 86 -14.79 -1.07 -0.22
C ALA A 86 -15.97 -0.89 0.75
N MET A 87 -16.27 0.35 1.15
CA MET A 87 -17.45 0.67 1.96
C MET A 87 -18.73 0.32 1.22
N TYR A 88 -18.89 0.76 -0.04
CA TYR A 88 -20.06 0.47 -0.85
C TYR A 88 -20.32 -1.04 -0.96
N ASN A 89 -19.32 -1.82 -1.37
CA ASN A 89 -19.47 -3.27 -1.51
C ASN A 89 -19.89 -3.93 -0.19
N SER A 90 -19.24 -3.57 0.93
CA SER A 90 -19.56 -4.17 2.23
C SER A 90 -20.94 -3.79 2.77
N LEU A 91 -21.46 -2.61 2.42
CA LEU A 91 -22.71 -2.08 2.96
C LEU A 91 -23.89 -2.39 2.04
N SER A 92 -23.68 -2.46 0.73
CA SER A 92 -24.71 -2.76 -0.26
C SER A 92 -25.26 -4.19 -0.15
N GLU A 93 -24.51 -5.11 0.46
CA GLU A 93 -24.93 -6.48 0.72
C GLU A 93 -25.74 -6.63 2.02
N GLN A 94 -25.84 -5.56 2.84
CA GLN A 94 -26.57 -5.58 4.11
C GLN A 94 -28.01 -5.10 3.91
N ALA A 95 -28.99 -5.96 4.19
CA ALA A 95 -30.42 -5.69 3.93
C ALA A 95 -31.00 -4.50 4.71
N ASP A 96 -30.42 -4.15 5.86
CA ASP A 96 -30.93 -3.12 6.79
C ASP A 96 -30.10 -1.82 6.79
N PHE A 97 -29.24 -1.62 5.79
CA PHE A 97 -28.34 -0.48 5.80
C PHE A 97 -28.97 0.79 5.21
N ASP A 98 -28.62 1.95 5.76
CA ASP A 98 -29.28 3.22 5.46
C ASP A 98 -29.12 3.62 3.96
N PRO A 99 -30.24 3.79 3.22
CA PRO A 99 -30.22 4.18 1.81
C PRO A 99 -29.45 5.47 1.53
N ASP A 100 -29.44 6.42 2.46
CA ASP A 100 -28.76 7.70 2.29
C ASP A 100 -27.23 7.54 2.34
N VAL A 101 -26.71 6.58 3.09
CA VAL A 101 -25.28 6.24 3.07
C VAL A 101 -24.90 5.60 1.74
N ILE A 102 -25.70 4.67 1.23
CA ILE A 102 -25.45 4.04 -0.08
C ILE A 102 -25.49 5.09 -1.20
N LYS A 103 -26.47 6.00 -1.17
CA LYS A 103 -26.56 7.13 -2.11
C LYS A 103 -25.33 8.03 -2.04
N THR A 104 -24.85 8.33 -0.83
CA THR A 104 -23.63 9.13 -0.62
C THR A 104 -22.41 8.44 -1.22
N LEU A 105 -22.23 7.13 -0.98
CA LEU A 105 -21.11 6.36 -1.53
C LEU A 105 -21.16 6.24 -3.06
N MET A 106 -22.36 6.06 -3.63
CA MET A 106 -22.54 6.00 -5.08
C MET A 106 -22.22 7.33 -5.75
N ALA A 107 -22.66 8.44 -5.16
CA ALA A 107 -22.30 9.78 -5.63
C ALA A 107 -20.78 9.98 -5.58
N ALA A 108 -20.15 9.69 -4.45
CA ALA A 108 -18.69 9.78 -4.30
C ALA A 108 -17.94 8.95 -5.38
N GLY A 109 -18.37 7.71 -5.62
CA GLY A 109 -17.84 6.85 -6.67
C GLY A 109 -17.96 7.46 -8.07
N LYS A 110 -19.11 8.08 -8.39
CA LYS A 110 -19.31 8.79 -9.67
C LYS A 110 -18.36 9.98 -9.81
N TYR A 111 -18.25 10.83 -8.80
CA TYR A 111 -17.34 11.99 -8.83
C TYR A 111 -15.87 11.58 -8.92
N LEU A 112 -15.50 10.43 -8.34
CA LEU A 112 -14.17 9.85 -8.48
C LEU A 112 -13.93 9.30 -9.89
N ASN A 113 -14.92 8.64 -10.49
CA ASN A 113 -14.75 8.12 -11.84
C ASN A 113 -14.64 9.25 -12.88
N GLU A 114 -15.45 10.30 -12.72
CA GLU A 114 -15.53 11.43 -13.65
C GLU A 114 -14.45 12.50 -13.41
N LYS A 115 -13.65 12.41 -12.34
CA LYS A 115 -12.61 13.40 -11.99
C LYS A 115 -13.09 14.85 -11.91
N LYS A 116 -14.35 15.03 -11.50
CA LYS A 116 -15.01 16.35 -11.46
C LYS A 116 -14.57 17.25 -10.30
N MET A 117 -13.96 16.68 -9.26
CA MET A 117 -13.47 17.44 -8.11
C MET A 117 -12.23 16.77 -7.48
N PRO A 118 -11.43 17.51 -6.69
CA PRO A 118 -10.28 16.96 -5.99
C PRO A 118 -10.70 15.81 -5.05
N PRO A 119 -9.90 14.75 -4.91
CA PRO A 119 -10.26 13.59 -4.09
C PRO A 119 -10.43 13.95 -2.60
N GLN A 120 -9.74 14.98 -2.11
CA GLN A 120 -9.89 15.50 -0.75
C GLN A 120 -11.30 16.04 -0.49
N VAL A 121 -11.88 16.74 -1.48
CA VAL A 121 -13.25 17.28 -1.39
C VAL A 121 -14.25 16.14 -1.39
N ILE A 122 -14.03 15.13 -2.23
CA ILE A 122 -14.88 13.94 -2.29
C ILE A 122 -14.85 13.23 -0.93
N ALA A 123 -13.66 13.02 -0.38
CA ALA A 123 -13.49 12.39 0.93
C ALA A 123 -14.19 13.18 2.04
N ALA A 124 -14.04 14.51 2.09
CA ALA A 124 -14.74 15.37 3.06
C ALA A 124 -16.27 15.25 2.94
N LYS A 125 -16.82 15.45 1.73
CA LYS A 125 -18.27 15.36 1.49
C LYS A 125 -18.83 13.98 1.78
N THR A 126 -18.05 12.93 1.52
CA THR A 126 -18.42 11.54 1.86
C THR A 126 -18.50 11.37 3.37
N VAL A 127 -17.50 11.83 4.13
CA VAL A 127 -17.52 11.76 5.59
C VAL A 127 -18.72 12.52 6.16
N ASP A 128 -18.93 13.76 5.73
CA ASP A 128 -20.02 14.60 6.21
C ASP A 128 -21.40 13.98 5.90
N GLY A 129 -21.59 13.50 4.66
CA GLY A 129 -22.84 12.85 4.25
C GLY A 129 -23.15 11.58 5.06
N ILE A 130 -22.14 10.74 5.31
CA ILE A 130 -22.30 9.52 6.11
C ILE A 130 -22.59 9.84 7.58
N VAL A 131 -21.91 10.84 8.14
CA VAL A 131 -22.16 11.28 9.53
C VAL A 131 -23.59 11.83 9.67
N LEU A 132 -24.06 12.64 8.72
CA LEU A 132 -25.43 13.19 8.71
C LEU A 132 -26.50 12.10 8.57
N ALA A 133 -26.29 11.13 7.67
CA ALA A 133 -27.20 10.00 7.51
C ALA A 133 -27.29 9.17 8.81
N ASN A 134 -26.15 8.90 9.44
CA ASN A 134 -26.08 8.17 10.72
C ASN A 134 -26.67 8.96 11.91
N MET A 135 -26.77 10.29 11.84
CA MET A 135 -27.47 11.07 12.88
C MET A 135 -29.00 10.87 12.82
N SER A 136 -29.53 10.50 11.65
CA SER A 136 -30.96 10.34 11.40
C SER A 136 -31.45 8.91 11.66
N ASN A 137 -30.56 7.91 11.74
CA ASN A 137 -30.92 6.50 11.80
C ASN A 137 -29.97 5.66 12.70
N LYS A 138 -30.47 4.54 13.26
CA LYS A 138 -29.76 3.74 14.29
C LYS A 138 -28.72 2.73 13.75
N SER A 139 -28.51 2.61 12.44
CA SER A 139 -27.56 1.62 11.88
C SER A 139 -26.12 2.09 12.09
N LYS A 140 -25.49 1.60 13.16
CA LYS A 140 -24.08 1.89 13.45
C LYS A 140 -23.21 1.21 12.39
N LEU A 141 -22.28 1.98 11.79
CA LEU A 141 -21.19 1.40 11.02
C LEU A 141 -20.46 0.37 11.89
N ASP A 142 -20.14 -0.79 11.32
CA ASP A 142 -19.24 -1.73 11.96
C ASP A 142 -17.84 -1.11 12.14
N GLN A 143 -16.97 -1.79 12.89
CA GLN A 143 -15.62 -1.29 13.17
C GLN A 143 -14.81 -1.08 11.88
N THR A 144 -14.96 -1.98 10.89
CA THR A 144 -14.20 -1.92 9.64
C THR A 144 -14.58 -0.69 8.82
N ASN A 145 -15.87 -0.40 8.71
CA ASN A 145 -16.38 0.76 7.98
C ASN A 145 -16.18 2.07 8.75
N SER A 146 -16.15 2.02 10.09
CA SER A 146 -15.73 3.15 10.92
C SER A 146 -14.26 3.51 10.71
N ASP A 147 -13.38 2.50 10.61
CA ASP A 147 -11.95 2.71 10.34
C ASP A 147 -11.72 3.28 8.93
N ARG A 148 -12.48 2.81 7.94
CA ARG A 148 -12.45 3.36 6.57
C ARG A 148 -12.91 4.82 6.53
N LEU A 149 -13.96 5.15 7.28
CA LEU A 149 -14.44 6.53 7.40
C LEU A 149 -13.38 7.46 8.03
N ASN A 150 -12.68 6.98 9.07
CA ASN A 150 -11.56 7.71 9.67
C ASN A 150 -10.39 7.90 8.69
N GLN A 151 -10.08 6.90 7.86
CA GLN A 151 -9.06 7.03 6.81
C GLN A 151 -9.45 8.08 5.76
N LEU A 152 -10.73 8.11 5.35
CA LEU A 152 -11.23 9.18 4.46
C LEU A 152 -11.09 10.57 5.09
N LEU A 153 -11.36 10.70 6.39
CA LEU A 153 -11.18 11.97 7.11
C LEU A 153 -9.70 12.43 7.15
N ILE A 154 -8.75 11.49 7.24
CA ILE A 154 -7.32 11.83 7.17
C ILE A 154 -6.96 12.29 5.76
N LEU A 155 -7.42 11.56 4.73
CA LEU A 155 -7.16 11.89 3.33
C LEU A 155 -7.80 13.20 2.88
N SER A 156 -8.93 13.60 3.48
CA SER A 156 -9.57 14.88 3.17
C SER A 156 -8.74 16.09 3.57
N ARG A 157 -7.73 15.91 4.43
CA ARG A 157 -6.83 16.95 4.94
C ARG A 157 -5.39 16.82 4.42
N SER A 158 -5.13 15.87 3.51
CA SER A 158 -3.78 15.64 2.99
C SER A 158 -3.34 16.73 2.01
N GLU A 159 -2.04 16.78 1.72
CA GLU A 159 -1.44 17.67 0.70
C GLU A 159 -1.68 19.18 0.95
N GLY A 160 -1.94 19.59 2.20
CA GLY A 160 -2.15 20.99 2.57
C GLY A 160 -3.53 21.55 2.18
N TYR A 161 -4.48 20.68 1.80
CA TYR A 161 -5.84 21.06 1.43
C TYR A 161 -6.61 21.62 2.64
N LYS A 162 -7.01 22.90 2.58
CA LYS A 162 -7.80 23.58 3.62
C LYS A 162 -9.24 23.74 3.16
N TRP A 163 -10.07 22.73 3.38
CA TRP A 163 -11.51 22.87 3.20
C TRP A 163 -12.11 23.60 4.41
N SER A 164 -12.79 24.71 4.18
CA SER A 164 -13.61 25.40 5.18
C SER A 164 -15.05 24.89 5.10
N SER A 165 -15.59 24.40 6.22
CA SER A 165 -16.91 23.76 6.36
C SER A 165 -18.14 24.68 6.12
N VAL A 166 -18.02 25.73 5.31
CA VAL A 166 -19.10 26.72 5.09
C VAL A 166 -19.55 26.68 3.64
N GLY A 167 -20.52 25.82 3.35
CA GLY A 167 -21.23 25.78 2.07
C GLY A 167 -22.22 24.60 2.02
N PRO A 168 -23.53 24.83 1.87
CA PRO A 168 -24.50 23.76 1.74
C PRO A 168 -24.47 23.31 0.29
N ASP A 169 -23.77 22.21 0.02
CA ASP A 169 -24.07 21.35 -1.13
C ASP A 169 -23.56 19.98 -0.73
N SER A 170 -24.41 19.21 -0.02
CA SER A 170 -24.37 17.76 -0.13
C SER A 170 -24.31 17.36 -1.60
N PHE A 171 -23.75 16.20 -1.91
CA PHE A 171 -23.75 15.66 -3.28
C PHE A 171 -25.10 15.82 -4.01
#